data_AF-A0A3E1Y3E4-F1
#
_entry.id   AF-A0A3E1Y3E4-F1
#
_cell.length_a   1.000
_cell.length_b   1.000
_cell.length_c   1.000
_cell.angle_alpha   90.00
_cell.angle_beta   90.00
_cell.angle_gamma   90.00
#
_symmetry.space_group_name_H-M   'P 1'
#
loop_
_entity.id
_entity.type
_entity.pdbx_description
1 polymer ?
#
loop_
_entity_poly.entity_id
_entity_poly.type
_entity_poly.pdbx_seq_one_letter_code
_entity_poly.pdbx_strand_id
1 'polypeptide(L)'
;MIQITLSYKNREYKQFDDSSLAQIAETTRILLCALLEDIYDRVMQEAGRFYIYLDHHPKIEVEGFSHDLQNQIERTLRGESAYDY
;
A
#
# COMPACT_ATOMS: atom_id res chain seq x y z
N MET A 1 6.38 -10.35 -3.14
CA MET A 1 7.15 -9.09 -2.89
C MET A 1 6.20 -7.93 -3.11
N ILE A 2 5.98 -7.09 -2.10
CA ILE A 2 5.02 -5.97 -2.18
C ILE A 2 5.53 -4.93 -3.19
N GLN A 3 4.73 -4.65 -4.21
CA GLN A 3 5.03 -3.62 -5.21
C GLN A 3 4.34 -2.32 -4.82
N ILE A 4 5.11 -1.25 -4.65
CA ILE A 4 4.61 0.09 -4.32
C ILE A 4 4.90 1.03 -5.48
N THR A 5 3.87 1.71 -5.96
CA THR A 5 3.97 2.77 -6.96
C THR A 5 3.55 4.09 -6.33
N LEU A 6 4.43 5.08 -6.34
CA LEU A 6 4.09 6.43 -5.91
C LEU A 6 3.62 7.26 -7.11
N SER A 7 2.56 8.04 -6.92
CA SER A 7 2.11 9.06 -7.86
C SER A 7 2.13 10.43 -7.19
N TYR A 8 2.91 11.36 -7.75
CA TYR A 8 3.02 12.74 -7.25
C TYR A 8 2.99 13.70 -8.44
N LYS A 9 2.16 14.76 -8.41
CA LYS A 9 1.98 15.71 -9.53
C LYS A 9 1.71 15.05 -10.88
N ASN A 10 0.85 14.03 -10.90
CA ASN A 10 0.55 13.22 -12.10
C ASN A 10 1.77 12.54 -12.75
N ARG A 11 2.87 12.37 -12.01
CA ARG A 11 4.00 11.54 -12.43
C ARG A 11 4.05 10.27 -11.58
N GLU A 12 4.11 9.13 -12.26
CA GLU A 12 4.34 7.83 -11.64
C GLU A 12 5.84 7.62 -11.44
N TYR A 13 6.25 7.36 -10.21
CA TYR A 13 7.62 7.09 -9.85
C TYR A 13 7.78 5.60 -9.57
N LYS A 14 8.39 4.89 -10.52
CA LYS A 14 8.67 3.43 -10.45
C LYS A 14 10.11 3.10 -10.04
N GLN A 15 11.04 4.05 -10.24
CA GLN A 15 12.41 4.00 -9.75
C GLN A 15 12.73 5.34 -9.12
N PHE A 16 13.06 5.31 -7.84
CA PHE A 16 13.15 6.49 -6.98
C PHE A 16 14.54 7.14 -7.12
N ASP A 17 14.73 7.92 -8.18
CA ASP A 17 15.96 8.73 -8.37
C ASP A 17 15.97 9.94 -7.40
N ASP A 18 14.79 10.41 -6.98
CA ASP A 18 14.60 11.48 -6.00
C ASP A 18 14.66 10.93 -4.55
N SER A 19 15.67 11.35 -3.79
CA SER A 19 15.95 10.81 -2.44
C SER A 19 14.79 10.95 -1.45
N SER A 20 13.99 12.01 -1.52
CA SER A 20 12.85 12.21 -0.62
C SER A 20 11.67 11.30 -0.92
N LEU A 21 11.36 11.06 -2.21
CA LEU A 21 10.28 10.16 -2.61
C LEU A 21 10.66 8.70 -2.35
N ALA A 22 11.94 8.34 -2.53
CA ALA A 22 12.48 7.04 -2.14
C ALA A 22 12.26 6.77 -0.64
N GLN A 23 12.59 7.76 0.20
CA GLN A 23 12.39 7.66 1.65
C GLN A 23 10.92 7.54 2.04
N ILE A 24 10.01 8.25 1.36
CA ILE A 24 8.57 8.12 1.59
C ILE A 24 8.10 6.72 1.19
N ALA A 25 8.47 6.23 0.00
CA ALA A 25 8.11 4.90 -0.45
C ALA A 25 8.59 3.81 0.51
N GLU A 26 9.84 3.89 0.96
CA GLU A 26 10.43 2.95 1.91
C GLU A 26 9.75 3.02 3.27
N THR A 27 9.53 4.23 3.79
CA THR A 27 8.81 4.44 5.05
C THR A 27 7.39 3.88 4.97
N THR A 28 6.66 4.19 3.89
CA THR A 28 5.30 3.66 3.71
C THR A 28 5.32 2.14 3.54
N ARG A 29 6.33 1.56 2.88
CA ARG A 29 6.49 0.10 2.81
C ARG A 29 6.62 -0.51 4.20
N ILE A 30 7.49 0.05 5.04
CA ILE A 30 7.70 -0.43 6.41
C ILE A 30 6.40 -0.33 7.23
N LEU A 31 5.71 0.81 7.14
CA LEU A 31 4.42 1.01 7.83
C LEU A 31 3.33 0.06 7.32
N LEU A 32 3.23 -0.13 6.00
CA LEU A 32 2.30 -1.09 5.40
C LEU A 32 2.61 -2.51 5.85
N CYS A 33 3.88 -2.92 5.86
CA CYS A 33 4.27 -4.23 6.37
C CYS A 33 3.89 -4.41 7.85
N ALA A 34 4.05 -3.37 8.68
CA ALA A 34 3.69 -3.43 10.09
C ALA A 34 2.17 -3.47 10.31
N LEU A 35 1.40 -2.68 9.55
CA LEU A 35 -0.06 -2.68 9.62
C LEU A 35 -0.65 -4.00 9.11
N LEU A 36 -0.08 -4.52 8.02
CA LEU A 36 -0.55 -5.72 7.37
C LEU A 36 0.14 -6.98 7.92
N GLU A 37 0.86 -6.92 9.04
CA GLU A 37 1.63 -8.05 9.57
C GLU A 37 0.79 -9.33 9.70
N ASP A 38 -0.45 -9.19 10.18
CA ASP A 38 -1.41 -10.29 10.37
C ASP A 38 -1.82 -10.96 9.05
N ILE A 39 -1.94 -10.18 7.98
CA ILE A 39 -2.34 -10.65 6.64
C ILE A 39 -1.18 -10.68 5.65
N TYR A 40 0.05 -10.45 6.11
CA TYR A 40 1.22 -10.23 5.27
C TYR A 40 1.55 -11.43 4.40
N ASP A 41 1.37 -12.63 4.93
CA ASP A 41 1.59 -13.88 4.20
C ASP A 41 0.66 -13.97 2.98
N ARG A 42 -0.63 -13.62 3.15
CA ARG A 42 -1.62 -13.58 2.07
C ARG A 42 -1.28 -12.51 1.04
N VAL A 43 -0.90 -11.32 1.50
CA VAL A 43 -0.48 -10.20 0.64
C VAL A 43 0.78 -10.56 -0.16
N MET A 44 1.69 -11.36 0.41
CA MET A 44 2.90 -11.83 -0.27
C MET A 44 2.63 -12.90 -1.32
N GLN A 45 1.60 -13.72 -1.14
CA GLN A 45 1.19 -14.77 -2.08
C GLN A 45 0.52 -14.20 -3.34
N GLU A 46 -0.10 -13.02 -3.24
CA GLU A 46 -0.73 -12.36 -4.38
C GLU A 46 0.20 -11.37 -5.07
N ALA A 47 0.07 -11.26 -6.40
CA ALA A 47 0.86 -10.34 -7.24
C ALA A 47 0.27 -8.91 -7.25
N GLY A 48 -0.28 -8.48 -6.12
CA GLY A 48 -0.95 -7.19 -6.01
C GLY A 48 0.02 -6.02 -5.84
N ARG A 49 -0.52 -4.82 -6.08
CA ARG A 49 0.20 -3.54 -6.09
C ARG A 49 -0.50 -2.52 -5.22
N PHE A 50 0.30 -1.74 -4.51
CA PHE A 50 -0.16 -0.59 -3.75
C PHE A 50 0.21 0.68 -4.52
N TYR A 51 -0.79 1.49 -4.81
CA TYR A 51 -0.66 2.79 -5.44
C TYR A 51 -0.87 3.87 -4.40
N ILE A 52 0.17 4.64 -4.13
CA ILE A 52 0.11 5.72 -3.14
C ILE A 52 0.14 7.04 -3.91
N TYR A 53 -0.97 7.76 -3.82
CA TYR A 53 -1.11 9.10 -4.36
C TYR A 53 -0.66 10.07 -3.29
N LEU A 54 0.33 10.90 -3.59
CA LEU A 54 0.89 11.92 -2.71
C LEU A 54 0.48 13.35 -3.12
N ASP A 55 -0.41 13.46 -4.11
CA ASP A 55 -0.90 14.72 -4.66
C ASP A 55 -2.02 15.34 -3.80
N HIS A 56 -2.82 16.27 -4.34
CA HIS A 56 -3.86 17.02 -3.63
C HIS A 56 -4.88 16.16 -2.86
N HIS A 57 -5.06 14.89 -3.23
CA HIS A 57 -5.87 13.93 -2.51
C HIS A 57 -5.02 12.70 -2.16
N PRO A 58 -4.34 12.70 -1.00
CA PRO A 58 -3.52 11.57 -0.62
C PRO A 58 -4.39 10.35 -0.37
N LYS A 59 -4.15 9.28 -1.12
CA LYS A 59 -4.90 8.02 -1.01
C LYS A 59 -4.01 6.84 -1.31
N ILE A 60 -4.36 5.69 -0.73
CA ILE A 60 -3.73 4.40 -1.02
C ILE A 60 -4.76 3.56 -1.76
N GLU A 61 -4.47 3.21 -2.99
CA GLU A 61 -5.26 2.26 -3.78
C GLU A 61 -4.53 0.93 -3.83
N VAL A 62 -5.30 -0.15 -3.84
CA VAL A 62 -4.78 -1.50 -3.78
C VAL A 62 -5.36 -2.25 -4.98
N GLU A 63 -4.53 -2.74 -5.89
CA GLU A 63 -4.94 -3.35 -7.16
C GLU A 63 -4.27 -4.71 -7.36
N GLY A 64 -4.96 -5.66 -8.01
CA GLY A 64 -4.39 -6.98 -8.34
C GLY A 64 -4.41 -7.99 -7.19
N PHE A 65 -5.05 -7.65 -6.07
CA PHE A 65 -5.39 -8.57 -5.00
C PHE A 65 -6.78 -9.16 -5.21
N SER A 66 -7.04 -10.33 -4.64
CA SER A 66 -8.38 -10.90 -4.56
C SER A 66 -9.32 -9.96 -3.80
N HIS A 67 -10.59 -9.90 -4.20
CA HIS A 67 -11.58 -8.98 -3.63
C HIS A 67 -11.72 -9.11 -2.10
N ASP A 68 -11.60 -10.34 -1.58
CA ASP A 68 -11.60 -10.61 -0.14
C ASP A 68 -10.37 -10.03 0.58
N LEU A 69 -9.18 -10.19 0.00
CA LEU A 69 -7.94 -9.67 0.57
C LEU A 69 -7.85 -8.15 0.42
N GLN A 70 -8.30 -7.59 -0.71
CA GLN A 70 -8.42 -6.16 -0.92
C GLN A 70 -9.30 -5.52 0.16
N ASN A 71 -10.46 -6.11 0.44
CA ASN A 71 -11.35 -5.64 1.49
C ASN A 71 -10.72 -5.76 2.90
N GLN A 72 -9.96 -6.83 3.18
CA GLN A 72 -9.20 -6.95 4.43
C GLN A 72 -8.13 -5.87 4.54
N ILE A 73 -7.33 -5.64 3.49
CA ILE A 73 -6.31 -4.59 3.44
C ILE A 73 -6.95 -3.23 3.66
N GLU A 74 -8.03 -2.89 2.95
CA GLU A 74 -8.72 -1.60 3.09
C GLU A 74 -9.28 -1.40 4.50
N ARG A 75 -9.85 -2.44 5.12
CA ARG A 75 -10.30 -2.41 6.51
C ARG A 75 -9.15 -2.16 7.48
N THR A 76 -8.05 -2.89 7.32
CA THR A 76 -6.84 -2.68 8.12
C THR A 76 -6.28 -1.26 7.96
N LEU A 77 -6.25 -0.73 6.73
CA LEU A 77 -5.80 0.65 6.45
C LEU A 77 -6.72 1.71 7.04
N ARG A 78 -8.02 1.45 7.13
CA ARG A 78 -9.00 2.31 7.81
C ARG A 78 -8.92 2.21 9.34
N GLY A 79 -8.14 1.29 9.88
CA GLY A 79 -8.10 0.98 11.30
C GLY A 79 -9.37 0.28 11.80
N GLU A 80 -10.16 -0.28 10.88
CA GLU A 80 -11.29 -1.13 11.22
C GLU A 80 -10.74 -2.49 11.63
N SER A 81 -10.80 -2.80 12.92
CA SER A 81 -10.42 -4.13 13.44
C SER A 81 -11.25 -5.20 12.75
N ALA A 82 -10.62 -6.33 12.40
CA ALA A 82 -11.29 -7.52 11.86
C ALA A 82 -12.37 -8.12 12.81
N TYR A 83 -12.49 -7.57 14.03
CA TYR A 83 -13.46 -7.89 15.06
C TYR A 83 -14.42 -6.71 15.28
N ASP A 84 -15.25 -6.39 14.29
CA ASP A 84 -16.52 -5.73 14.56
C ASP A 84 -17.56 -6.86 14.66
N TYR A 85 -17.89 -7.27 15.89
CA TYR A 85 -18.83 -8.33 16.23
C TYR A 85 -20.03 -7.73 16.94
#